data_AF-A0A7S2NQ65-F1
#
_entry.id   AF-A0A7S2NQ65-F1
#
_cell.length_a   1.000
_cell.length_b   1.000
_cell.length_c   1.000
_cell.angle_alpha   90.00
_cell.angle_beta   90.00
_cell.angle_gamma   90.00
#
_symmetry.space_group_name_H-M   'P 1'
#
loop_
_entity.id
_entity.type
_entity.pdbx_description
1 polymer ?
#
loop_
_entity_poly.entity_id
_entity_poly.type
_entity_poly.pdbx_seq_one_letter_code
_entity_poly.pdbx_strand_id
1 'polypeptide(L)'
;EGGGGAGGESTVRAADGGSAEGSHRYTSGGFPPVGSEAKGEAKAPAEEYDYCHMLNRVLPDDIRVIGWRPVDAHFSARFSAVHRTYKYFFTRGSLDVHRMHVAAQQLLGEHDFRNFCTIDPTVTNFRRSILTAAIQPAGGVSSEEAAAALPSSCWEFQVRGSAFLYHQVRCMVAILFLVGQGHERPEIVSELLDLERYPRRPNYKIASEDPLLLYDIGYELGAPCAGLGHYGKSGECAAGGEAEAEAEAE
;
A
#
# COMPACT_ATOMS: atom_id res chain seq x y z
N GLU A 1 -10.17 -29.13 43.59
CA GLU A 1 -8.97 -29.48 42.80
C GLU A 1 -9.33 -29.22 41.35
N GLY A 2 -8.79 -28.25 40.61
CA GLY A 2 -7.48 -27.61 40.66
C GLY A 2 -6.74 -28.02 39.39
N GLY A 3 -6.63 -27.12 38.39
CA GLY A 3 -5.86 -27.39 37.17
C GLY A 3 -6.23 -26.49 35.98
N GLY A 4 -5.93 -25.19 36.08
CA GLY A 4 -5.92 -24.28 34.95
C GLY A 4 -4.61 -24.37 34.17
N GLY A 5 -4.69 -24.31 32.84
CA GLY A 5 -3.55 -24.19 31.93
C GLY A 5 -3.68 -22.90 31.12
N ALA A 6 -2.82 -21.93 31.42
CA ALA A 6 -2.63 -20.69 30.70
C ALA A 6 -1.39 -20.78 29.81
N GLY A 7 -1.45 -20.17 28.63
CA GLY A 7 -0.31 -19.90 27.76
C GLY A 7 -0.80 -19.08 26.56
N GLY A 8 -0.20 -17.98 26.15
CA GLY A 8 0.90 -17.19 26.68
C GLY A 8 1.07 -16.01 25.72
N GLU A 9 0.65 -14.82 26.14
CA GLU A 9 0.89 -13.57 25.41
C GLU A 9 2.24 -13.00 25.83
N SER A 10 3.20 -12.93 24.90
CA SER A 10 4.48 -12.27 25.12
C SER A 10 4.34 -10.76 24.90
N THR A 11 4.09 -10.03 25.98
CA THR A 11 4.20 -8.57 26.06
C THR A 11 5.64 -8.20 26.41
N VAL A 12 6.34 -7.47 25.54
CA VAL A 12 7.66 -6.91 25.87
C VAL A 12 7.45 -5.64 26.70
N ARG A 13 7.62 -5.76 28.02
CA ARG A 13 7.77 -4.62 28.94
C ARG A 13 9.25 -4.23 29.03
N ALA A 14 9.53 -2.95 28.81
CA ALA A 14 10.81 -2.36 29.14
C ALA A 14 10.99 -2.35 30.67
N ALA A 15 12.08 -2.95 31.15
CA ALA A 15 12.52 -2.87 32.53
C ALA A 15 13.78 -2.00 32.61
N ASP A 16 13.76 -1.09 33.58
CA ASP A 16 14.79 -0.12 33.88
C ASP A 16 15.75 -0.65 34.97
N GLY A 17 17.02 -0.25 34.89
CA GLY A 17 17.97 -0.15 36.00
C GLY A 17 18.62 -1.42 36.59
N GLY A 18 19.91 -1.64 36.28
CA GLY A 18 20.77 -2.56 37.03
C GLY A 18 22.22 -2.61 36.54
N SER A 19 23.08 -1.81 37.20
CA SER A 19 24.51 -1.60 36.93
C SER A 19 25.38 -2.85 37.09
N ALA A 20 26.31 -3.08 36.15
CA ALA A 20 27.54 -3.83 36.38
C ALA A 20 28.65 -3.37 35.41
N GLU A 21 29.73 -2.88 35.99
CA GLU A 21 30.92 -2.33 35.34
C GLU A 21 31.72 -3.41 34.59
N GLY A 22 32.24 -3.07 33.41
CA GLY A 22 33.04 -3.97 32.58
C GLY A 22 33.68 -3.25 31.40
N SER A 23 34.71 -2.47 31.72
CA SER A 23 35.61 -1.71 30.85
C SER A 23 35.95 -2.36 29.49
N HIS A 24 35.44 -1.79 28.40
CA HIS A 24 36.12 -1.80 27.10
C HIS A 24 36.00 -0.43 26.43
N ARG A 25 37.14 0.27 26.38
CA ARG A 25 37.35 1.58 25.77
C ARG A 25 36.99 1.54 24.28
N TYR A 26 35.99 2.30 23.88
CA TYR A 26 35.97 2.97 22.58
C TYR A 26 36.12 4.46 22.82
N THR A 27 37.26 4.99 22.40
CA THR A 27 37.61 6.41 22.44
C THR A 27 36.61 7.19 21.59
N SER A 28 35.95 8.16 22.22
CA SER A 28 35.18 9.21 21.57
C SER A 28 36.09 10.03 20.64
N GLY A 29 36.04 9.75 19.34
CA GLY A 29 36.58 10.63 18.32
C GLY A 29 35.74 11.90 18.27
N GLY A 30 36.28 12.99 18.81
CA GLY A 30 35.60 14.27 18.92
C GLY A 30 35.18 14.86 17.58
N PHE A 31 34.02 15.51 17.59
CA PHE A 31 33.65 16.48 16.55
C PHE A 31 34.72 17.60 16.50
N PRO A 32 35.25 17.95 15.32
CA PRO A 32 36.22 19.02 15.21
C PRO A 32 35.55 20.40 15.44
N PRO A 33 36.27 21.36 16.04
CA PRO A 33 35.75 22.69 16.28
C PRO A 33 35.60 23.50 14.99
N VAL A 34 34.58 24.36 14.97
CA VAL A 34 34.28 25.31 13.89
C VAL A 34 35.31 26.44 13.89
N GLY A 35 36.00 26.62 12.76
CA GLY A 35 36.64 27.90 12.40
C GLY A 35 37.93 27.80 11.60
N SER A 36 37.86 28.06 10.29
CA SER A 36 38.74 29.00 9.58
C SER A 36 38.33 29.07 8.11
N GLU A 37 38.05 30.28 7.62
CA GLU A 37 37.75 30.55 6.21
C GLU A 37 38.94 30.16 5.33
N ALA A 38 38.75 29.14 4.50
CA ALA A 38 39.61 28.86 3.37
C ALA A 38 38.81 29.16 2.09
N LYS A 39 39.29 30.13 1.31
CA LYS A 39 38.92 30.32 -0.10
C LYS A 39 39.33 29.06 -0.86
N GLY A 40 38.43 28.09 -0.92
CA GLY A 40 38.57 26.86 -1.70
C GLY A 40 37.65 26.94 -2.91
N GLU A 41 38.23 26.73 -4.09
CA GLU A 41 37.54 26.64 -5.37
C GLU A 41 36.30 25.74 -5.27
N ALA A 42 35.21 26.15 -5.91
CA ALA A 42 33.94 25.43 -5.91
C ALA A 42 34.17 24.01 -6.43
N LYS A 43 34.21 23.04 -5.50
CA LYS A 43 34.21 21.62 -5.81
C LYS A 43 32.96 21.33 -6.63
N ALA A 44 33.12 20.77 -7.83
CA ALA A 44 32.02 20.25 -8.61
C ALA A 44 31.10 19.42 -7.70
N PRO A 45 29.76 19.48 -7.85
CA PRO A 45 28.86 18.72 -7.00
C PRO A 45 29.31 17.26 -6.99
N ALA A 46 29.48 16.71 -5.79
CA ALA A 46 29.84 15.31 -5.64
C ALA A 46 28.86 14.47 -6.46
N GLU A 47 29.39 13.63 -7.35
CA GLU A 47 28.60 12.70 -8.15
C GLU A 47 27.72 11.89 -7.19
N GLU A 48 26.41 11.98 -7.38
CA GLU A 48 25.45 11.29 -6.51
C GLU A 48 25.66 9.78 -6.63
N TYR A 49 25.56 9.07 -5.51
CA TYR A 49 25.75 7.63 -5.53
C TYR A 49 24.58 6.92 -6.25
N ASP A 50 24.87 5.83 -6.94
CA ASP A 50 23.86 4.92 -7.48
C ASP A 50 23.23 4.08 -6.35
N TYR A 51 22.32 4.71 -5.59
CA TYR A 51 21.66 4.08 -4.45
C TYR A 51 20.94 2.79 -4.84
N CYS A 52 20.26 2.78 -5.99
CA CYS A 52 19.52 1.60 -6.45
C CYS A 52 20.47 0.42 -6.66
N HIS A 53 21.57 0.59 -7.40
CA HIS A 53 22.53 -0.49 -7.62
C HIS A 53 23.18 -0.96 -6.32
N MET A 54 23.61 -0.03 -5.45
CA MET A 54 24.29 -0.39 -4.20
C MET A 54 23.37 -1.17 -3.25
N LEU A 55 22.12 -0.74 -3.08
CA LEU A 55 21.16 -1.39 -2.19
C LEU A 55 20.75 -2.76 -2.72
N ASN A 56 20.48 -2.88 -4.02
CA ASN A 56 20.09 -4.15 -4.64
C ASN A 56 21.16 -5.24 -4.58
N ARG A 57 22.42 -4.90 -4.28
CA ARG A 57 23.50 -5.90 -4.10
C ARG A 57 23.50 -6.58 -2.74
N VAL A 58 22.82 -5.99 -1.75
CA VAL A 58 22.79 -6.49 -0.37
C VAL A 58 21.39 -6.90 0.08
N LEU A 59 20.37 -6.57 -0.72
CA LEU A 59 19.00 -7.02 -0.50
C LEU A 59 18.85 -8.48 -0.95
N PRO A 60 17.93 -9.25 -0.33
CA PRO A 60 17.57 -10.56 -0.84
C PRO A 60 16.89 -10.47 -2.22
N ASP A 61 16.84 -11.57 -2.95
CA ASP A 61 16.36 -11.61 -4.33
C ASP A 61 14.87 -11.21 -4.49
N ASP A 62 14.09 -11.27 -3.41
CA ASP A 62 12.67 -10.92 -3.37
C ASP A 62 12.40 -9.43 -3.05
N ILE A 63 13.44 -8.62 -2.85
CA ILE A 63 13.31 -7.19 -2.55
C ILE A 63 14.22 -6.37 -3.48
N ARG A 64 13.61 -5.40 -4.18
CA ARG A 64 14.33 -4.51 -5.09
C ARG A 64 13.96 -3.04 -4.90
N VAL A 65 14.97 -2.18 -4.86
CA VAL A 65 14.86 -0.73 -4.98
C VAL A 65 14.88 -0.36 -6.47
N ILE A 66 13.76 0.16 -6.95
CA ILE A 66 13.56 0.50 -8.37
C ILE A 66 13.85 1.98 -8.68
N GLY A 67 13.94 2.83 -7.65
CA GLY A 67 14.13 4.25 -7.83
C GLY A 67 14.43 4.95 -6.51
N TRP A 68 14.99 6.15 -6.63
CA TRP A 68 15.22 7.05 -5.51
C TRP A 68 14.94 8.48 -5.94
N ARG A 69 14.63 9.34 -4.97
CA ARG A 69 14.39 10.76 -5.21
C ARG A 69 14.71 11.57 -3.95
N PRO A 70 15.37 12.75 -4.06
CA PRO A 70 15.43 13.72 -2.97
C PRO A 70 14.03 14.23 -2.63
N VAL A 71 13.71 14.28 -1.34
CA VAL A 71 12.44 14.78 -0.81
C VAL A 71 12.68 15.90 0.19
N ASP A 72 11.64 16.70 0.44
CA ASP A 72 11.67 17.72 1.48
C ASP A 72 11.89 17.09 2.87
N ALA A 73 12.54 17.83 3.78
CA ALA A 73 12.84 17.33 5.13
C ALA A 73 11.59 17.00 5.96
N HIS A 74 10.44 17.59 5.62
CA HIS A 74 9.16 17.34 6.26
C HIS A 74 8.33 16.26 5.54
N PHE A 75 8.84 15.66 4.46
CA PHE A 75 8.14 14.60 3.75
C PHE A 75 7.96 13.36 4.63
N SER A 76 6.76 12.78 4.59
CA SER A 76 6.48 11.48 5.20
C SER A 76 5.88 10.54 4.16
N ALA A 77 6.54 9.39 3.92
CA ALA A 77 6.02 8.37 3.02
C ALA A 77 4.59 7.91 3.38
N ARG A 78 4.22 7.99 4.67
CA ARG A 78 2.87 7.65 5.16
C ARG A 78 1.90 8.82 5.08
N PHE A 79 2.25 9.96 5.69
CA PHE A 79 1.31 11.06 5.89
C PHE A 79 1.20 12.00 4.70
N SER A 80 2.22 12.04 3.83
CA SER A 80 2.19 12.81 2.58
C SER A 80 1.54 12.07 1.42
N ALA A 81 1.16 10.80 1.60
CA ALA A 81 0.47 10.02 0.57
C ALA A 81 -0.97 10.54 0.39
N VAL A 82 -1.31 10.90 -0.85
CA VAL A 82 -2.62 11.45 -1.23
C VAL A 82 -3.63 10.33 -1.49
N HIS A 83 -3.17 9.23 -2.08
CA HIS A 83 -3.99 8.06 -2.34
C HIS A 83 -3.13 6.80 -2.42
N ARG A 84 -3.78 5.66 -2.24
CA ARG A 84 -3.21 4.33 -2.40
C ARG A 84 -4.10 3.56 -3.36
N THR A 85 -3.48 2.82 -4.27
CA THR A 85 -4.16 1.96 -5.23
C THR A 85 -3.80 0.52 -4.92
N TYR A 86 -4.82 -0.29 -4.66
CA TYR A 86 -4.68 -1.73 -4.51
C TYR A 86 -5.27 -2.45 -5.70
N LYS A 87 -4.64 -3.56 -6.07
CA LYS A 87 -5.19 -4.53 -7.03
C LYS A 87 -5.35 -5.86 -6.33
N TYR A 88 -6.50 -6.49 -6.51
CA TYR A 88 -6.74 -7.86 -6.06
C TYR A 88 -6.99 -8.74 -7.27
N PHE A 89 -6.12 -9.71 -7.51
CA PHE A 89 -6.21 -10.60 -8.66
C PHE A 89 -7.07 -11.83 -8.37
N PHE A 90 -7.82 -12.28 -9.36
CA PHE A 90 -8.62 -13.51 -9.25
C PHE A 90 -8.89 -14.12 -10.62
N THR A 91 -9.08 -15.43 -10.64
CA THR A 91 -9.58 -16.12 -11.83
C THR A 91 -11.09 -15.92 -11.95
N ARG A 92 -11.59 -15.59 -13.15
CA ARG A 92 -13.02 -15.39 -13.37
C ARG A 92 -13.86 -16.60 -12.95
N GLY A 93 -13.49 -17.80 -13.42
CA GLY A 93 -14.29 -19.00 -13.20
C GLY A 93 -15.76 -18.79 -13.58
N SER A 94 -16.67 -19.04 -12.62
CA SER A 94 -18.12 -18.86 -12.77
C SER A 94 -18.65 -17.53 -12.21
N LEU A 95 -17.77 -16.58 -11.86
CA LEU A 95 -18.18 -15.31 -11.26
C LEU A 95 -18.89 -14.41 -12.28
N ASP A 96 -20.01 -13.83 -11.88
CA ASP A 96 -20.68 -12.74 -12.60
C ASP A 96 -19.95 -11.41 -12.36
N VAL A 97 -18.93 -11.15 -13.18
CA VAL A 97 -18.10 -9.94 -13.10
C VAL A 97 -18.90 -8.65 -13.28
N HIS A 98 -20.02 -8.69 -14.02
CA HIS A 98 -20.85 -7.51 -14.22
C HIS A 98 -21.57 -7.15 -12.93
N ARG A 99 -22.19 -8.13 -12.26
CA ARG A 99 -22.81 -7.91 -10.94
C ARG A 99 -21.80 -7.47 -9.89
N MET A 100 -20.60 -8.04 -9.91
CA MET A 100 -19.52 -7.60 -9.03
C MET A 100 -19.14 -6.15 -9.32
N HIS A 101 -19.05 -5.74 -10.59
CA HIS A 101 -18.71 -4.38 -10.97
C HIS A 101 -19.79 -3.39 -10.50
N VAL A 102 -21.07 -3.70 -10.69
CA VAL A 102 -22.20 -2.89 -10.20
C VAL A 102 -22.16 -2.74 -8.67
N ALA A 103 -21.81 -3.79 -7.93
CA ALA A 103 -21.65 -3.73 -6.49
C ALA A 103 -20.42 -2.88 -6.09
N ALA A 104 -19.31 -3.01 -6.81
CA ALA A 104 -18.10 -2.23 -6.56
C ALA A 104 -18.32 -0.72 -6.76
N GLN A 105 -19.14 -0.30 -7.72
CA GLN A 105 -19.47 1.11 -7.93
C GLN A 105 -20.16 1.76 -6.72
N GLN A 106 -20.86 0.98 -5.89
CA GLN A 106 -21.51 1.50 -4.67
C GLN A 106 -20.50 1.84 -3.56
N LEU A 107 -19.23 1.43 -3.69
CA LEU A 107 -18.17 1.78 -2.74
C LEU A 107 -17.66 3.21 -2.93
N LEU A 108 -17.93 3.84 -4.08
CA LEU A 108 -17.39 5.15 -4.43
C LEU A 108 -17.89 6.26 -3.49
N GLY A 109 -17.02 7.21 -3.20
CA GLY A 109 -17.31 8.33 -2.32
C GLY A 109 -16.86 8.09 -0.87
N GLU A 110 -17.39 8.92 0.04
CA GLU A 110 -17.03 8.89 1.45
C GLU A 110 -18.07 8.15 2.29
N HIS A 111 -17.66 7.05 2.93
CA HIS A 111 -18.56 6.20 3.72
C HIS A 111 -17.90 5.71 5.00
N ASP A 112 -18.70 5.21 5.94
CA ASP A 112 -18.23 4.46 7.10
C ASP A 112 -18.04 2.99 6.73
N PHE A 113 -16.78 2.53 6.69
CA PHE A 113 -16.41 1.20 6.22
C PHE A 113 -16.25 0.18 7.35
N ARG A 114 -16.84 0.38 8.55
CA ARG A 114 -16.73 -0.57 9.67
C ARG A 114 -17.21 -1.99 9.34
N ASN A 115 -18.21 -2.10 8.46
CA ASN A 115 -18.75 -3.38 8.00
C ASN A 115 -17.86 -4.05 6.95
N PHE A 116 -16.83 -3.34 6.48
CA PHE A 116 -15.86 -3.77 5.48
C PHE A 116 -14.45 -3.84 6.04
N CYS A 117 -14.23 -3.92 7.35
CA CYS A 117 -12.88 -4.02 7.92
C CYS A 117 -12.83 -5.02 9.09
N THR A 118 -11.62 -5.36 9.53
CA THR A 118 -11.47 -5.97 10.85
C THR A 118 -11.54 -4.85 11.90
N ILE A 119 -12.35 -5.03 12.93
CA ILE A 119 -12.51 -4.03 13.98
C ILE A 119 -11.28 -4.08 14.88
N ASP A 120 -10.55 -2.97 14.93
CA ASP A 120 -9.46 -2.74 15.86
C ASP A 120 -9.97 -1.77 16.95
N PRO A 121 -9.85 -2.12 18.26
CA PRO A 121 -10.29 -1.26 19.36
C PRO A 121 -9.65 0.14 19.38
N THR A 122 -8.49 0.30 18.74
CA THR A 122 -7.75 1.57 18.68
C THR A 122 -8.27 2.52 17.61
N VAL A 123 -9.07 2.03 16.66
CA VAL A 123 -9.59 2.82 15.55
C VAL A 123 -10.97 3.35 15.91
N THR A 124 -11.06 4.68 16.01
CA THR A 124 -12.33 5.39 16.30
C THR A 124 -12.98 5.97 15.04
N ASN A 125 -12.21 6.16 13.96
CA ASN A 125 -12.69 6.72 12.70
C ASN A 125 -12.64 5.68 11.57
N PHE A 126 -13.83 5.24 11.17
CA PHE A 126 -14.06 4.27 10.08
C PHE A 126 -14.41 4.92 8.74
N ARG A 127 -14.46 6.26 8.67
CA ARG A 127 -14.74 6.97 7.42
C ARG A 127 -13.55 6.93 6.49
N ARG A 128 -13.75 6.49 5.26
CA ARG A 128 -12.74 6.52 4.19
C ARG A 128 -13.38 7.01 2.90
N SER A 129 -12.54 7.51 1.99
CA SER A 129 -12.98 7.94 0.67
C SER A 129 -12.39 7.01 -0.39
N ILE A 130 -13.26 6.40 -1.18
CA ILE A 130 -12.90 5.61 -2.36
C ILE A 130 -13.09 6.50 -3.59
N LEU A 131 -11.99 6.70 -4.31
CA LEU A 131 -11.92 7.54 -5.49
C LEU A 131 -12.27 6.76 -6.76
N THR A 132 -11.78 5.53 -6.86
CA THR A 132 -12.12 4.61 -7.96
C THR A 132 -12.26 3.19 -7.43
N ALA A 133 -13.15 2.43 -8.05
CA ALA A 133 -13.37 1.02 -7.80
C ALA A 133 -13.79 0.39 -9.13
N ALA A 134 -13.03 -0.58 -9.64
CA ALA A 134 -13.27 -1.19 -10.94
C ALA A 134 -12.96 -2.68 -10.92
N ILE A 135 -13.72 -3.43 -11.70
CA ILE A 135 -13.45 -4.84 -12.00
C ILE A 135 -13.20 -4.94 -13.49
N GLN A 136 -12.04 -5.46 -13.86
CA GLN A 136 -11.56 -5.47 -15.24
C GLN A 136 -10.63 -6.67 -15.48
N PRO A 137 -10.42 -7.08 -16.74
CA PRO A 137 -9.40 -8.08 -17.08
C PRO A 137 -8.01 -7.64 -16.62
N ALA A 138 -7.21 -8.58 -16.10
CA ALA A 138 -5.83 -8.31 -15.72
C ALA A 138 -4.91 -8.25 -16.96
N GLY A 139 -3.92 -7.35 -16.96
CA GLY A 139 -2.88 -7.29 -18.00
C GLY A 139 -3.19 -6.43 -19.23
N GLY A 140 -4.13 -5.47 -19.13
CA GLY A 140 -4.35 -4.45 -20.18
C GLY A 140 -4.79 -4.99 -21.54
N VAL A 141 -5.17 -6.27 -21.63
CA VAL A 141 -5.59 -6.92 -22.87
C VAL A 141 -6.88 -6.25 -23.33
N SER A 142 -6.75 -5.38 -24.33
CA SER A 142 -7.74 -4.43 -24.83
C SER A 142 -8.92 -5.06 -25.58
N SER A 143 -9.11 -6.36 -25.46
CA SER A 143 -10.31 -7.06 -25.93
C SER A 143 -10.99 -7.70 -24.73
N GLU A 144 -11.96 -6.97 -24.16
CA GLU A 144 -12.90 -7.48 -23.15
C GLU A 144 -13.52 -8.81 -23.61
N GLU A 145 -13.70 -8.99 -24.91
CA GLU A 145 -14.29 -10.16 -25.55
C GLU A 145 -13.37 -11.40 -25.48
N ALA A 146 -12.05 -11.23 -25.65
CA ALA A 146 -11.10 -12.34 -25.61
C ALA A 146 -10.81 -12.82 -24.17
N ALA A 147 -10.67 -11.89 -23.22
CA ALA A 147 -10.48 -12.24 -21.82
C ALA A 147 -11.78 -12.77 -21.19
N ALA A 148 -12.96 -12.23 -21.51
CA ALA A 148 -14.21 -12.75 -20.96
C ALA A 148 -14.57 -14.17 -21.43
N ALA A 149 -14.01 -14.62 -22.55
CA ALA A 149 -14.36 -15.90 -23.17
C ALA A 149 -13.78 -17.13 -22.46
N LEU A 150 -12.71 -16.99 -21.66
CA LEU A 150 -12.06 -18.12 -20.99
C LEU A 150 -12.34 -18.12 -19.48
N PRO A 151 -12.79 -19.25 -18.89
CA PRO A 151 -12.93 -19.39 -17.44
C PRO A 151 -11.62 -19.19 -16.66
N SER A 152 -10.48 -19.43 -17.32
CA SER A 152 -9.13 -19.23 -16.80
C SER A 152 -8.61 -17.80 -16.95
N SER A 153 -9.44 -16.86 -17.42
CA SER A 153 -9.04 -15.46 -17.51
C SER A 153 -8.76 -14.87 -16.13
N CYS A 154 -7.65 -14.16 -16.04
CA CYS A 154 -7.29 -13.39 -14.85
C CYS A 154 -7.99 -12.03 -14.90
N TRP A 155 -8.60 -11.66 -13.78
CA TRP A 155 -9.29 -10.40 -13.56
C TRP A 155 -8.71 -9.71 -12.34
N GLU A 156 -8.86 -8.40 -12.27
CA GLU A 156 -8.47 -7.59 -11.13
C GLU A 156 -9.66 -6.78 -10.60
N PHE A 157 -9.77 -6.72 -9.27
CA PHE A 157 -10.48 -5.65 -8.59
C PHE A 157 -9.46 -4.56 -8.23
N GLN A 158 -9.56 -3.42 -8.89
CA GLN A 158 -8.74 -2.26 -8.63
C GLN A 158 -9.51 -1.27 -7.76
N VAL A 159 -8.90 -0.82 -6.67
CA VAL A 159 -9.50 0.17 -5.78
C VAL A 159 -8.48 1.23 -5.39
N ARG A 160 -8.86 2.50 -5.56
CA ARG A 160 -8.07 3.66 -5.18
C ARG A 160 -8.81 4.45 -4.13
N GLY A 161 -8.14 4.79 -3.04
CA GLY A 161 -8.72 5.56 -1.95
C GLY A 161 -7.69 6.42 -1.24
N SER A 162 -8.13 7.37 -0.45
CA SER A 162 -7.23 8.23 0.34
C SER A 162 -6.47 7.43 1.40
N ALA A 163 -7.18 6.54 2.09
CA ALA A 163 -6.63 5.57 3.03
C ALA A 163 -7.56 4.36 3.15
N PHE A 164 -7.05 3.29 3.73
CA PHE A 164 -7.81 2.07 4.00
C PHE A 164 -7.69 1.67 5.48
N LEU A 165 -8.73 1.05 6.01
CA LEU A 165 -8.77 0.41 7.31
C LEU A 165 -8.06 -0.96 7.24
N TYR A 166 -7.75 -1.52 8.41
CA TYR A 166 -7.17 -2.85 8.50
C TYR A 166 -8.09 -3.88 7.84
N HIS A 167 -7.52 -4.65 6.90
CA HIS A 167 -8.23 -5.64 6.08
C HIS A 167 -9.34 -5.10 5.16
N GLN A 168 -9.43 -3.79 4.94
CA GLN A 168 -10.59 -3.21 4.23
C GLN A 168 -10.81 -3.79 2.84
N VAL A 169 -9.75 -3.81 2.02
CA VAL A 169 -9.80 -4.28 0.64
C VAL A 169 -10.19 -5.75 0.55
N ARG A 170 -9.62 -6.61 1.41
CA ARG A 170 -9.94 -8.05 1.44
C ARG A 170 -11.39 -8.31 1.85
N CYS A 171 -11.93 -7.51 2.76
CA CYS A 171 -13.33 -7.58 3.15
C CYS A 171 -14.28 -7.12 2.04
N MET A 172 -13.94 -6.04 1.32
CA MET A 172 -14.68 -5.63 0.12
C MET A 172 -14.72 -6.76 -0.91
N VAL A 173 -13.55 -7.32 -1.24
CA VAL A 173 -13.43 -8.42 -2.21
C VAL A 173 -14.24 -9.64 -1.79
N ALA A 174 -14.24 -10.00 -0.50
CA ALA A 174 -15.05 -11.11 -0.01
C ALA A 174 -16.54 -10.93 -0.31
N ILE A 175 -17.07 -9.73 -0.09
CA ILE A 175 -18.48 -9.40 -0.38
C ILE A 175 -18.73 -9.38 -1.89
N LEU A 176 -17.81 -8.81 -2.66
CA LEU A 176 -17.89 -8.84 -4.13
C LEU A 176 -17.92 -10.29 -4.65
N PHE A 177 -17.15 -11.21 -4.07
CA PHE A 177 -17.22 -12.63 -4.45
C PHE A 177 -18.57 -13.26 -4.11
N LEU A 178 -19.20 -12.93 -2.97
CA LEU A 178 -20.55 -13.41 -2.67
C LEU A 178 -21.56 -12.91 -3.72
N VAL A 179 -21.42 -11.66 -4.17
CA VAL A 179 -22.25 -11.11 -5.25
C VAL A 179 -21.98 -11.82 -6.59
N GLY A 180 -20.71 -12.03 -6.94
CA GLY A 180 -20.31 -12.71 -8.18
C GLY A 180 -20.72 -14.18 -8.24
N GLN A 181 -20.79 -14.85 -7.08
CA GLN A 181 -21.31 -16.21 -6.93
C GLN A 181 -22.85 -16.28 -6.93
N GLY A 182 -23.52 -15.12 -6.88
CA GLY A 182 -24.99 -15.03 -6.80
C GLY A 182 -25.57 -15.34 -5.43
N HIS A 183 -24.73 -15.49 -4.39
CA HIS A 183 -25.19 -15.65 -3.01
C HIS A 183 -25.74 -14.35 -2.43
N GLU A 184 -25.32 -13.21 -2.96
CA GLU A 184 -25.80 -11.90 -2.55
C GLU A 184 -26.22 -11.03 -3.75
N ARG A 185 -27.09 -10.06 -3.50
CA ARG A 185 -27.47 -9.05 -4.51
C ARG A 185 -26.45 -7.91 -4.52
N PRO A 186 -26.23 -7.23 -5.66
CA PRO A 186 -25.29 -6.11 -5.71
C PRO A 186 -25.57 -5.00 -4.70
N GLU A 187 -26.85 -4.79 -4.35
CA GLU A 187 -27.28 -3.79 -3.36
C GLU A 187 -26.73 -4.05 -1.95
N ILE A 188 -26.25 -5.26 -1.64
CA ILE A 188 -25.69 -5.58 -0.32
C ILE A 188 -24.57 -4.61 0.07
N VAL A 189 -23.82 -4.07 -0.90
CA VAL A 189 -22.73 -3.13 -0.63
C VAL A 189 -23.28 -1.84 -0.04
N SER A 190 -24.25 -1.18 -0.68
CA SER A 190 -24.88 0.02 -0.13
C SER A 190 -25.60 -0.26 1.18
N GLU A 191 -26.24 -1.43 1.32
CA GLU A 191 -26.89 -1.84 2.56
C GLU A 191 -25.89 -1.94 3.73
N LEU A 192 -24.68 -2.48 3.48
CA LEU A 192 -23.63 -2.59 4.50
C LEU A 192 -22.92 -1.26 4.80
N LEU A 193 -23.01 -0.27 3.91
CA LEU A 193 -22.55 1.10 4.18
C LEU A 193 -23.59 1.88 5.02
N ASP A 194 -24.85 1.45 5.03
CA ASP A 194 -25.91 2.01 5.86
C ASP A 194 -25.93 1.38 7.27
N LEU A 195 -25.52 2.17 8.25
CA LEU A 195 -25.43 1.74 9.65
C LEU A 195 -26.77 1.67 10.38
N GLU A 196 -27.82 2.31 9.87
CA GLU A 196 -29.16 2.16 10.42
C GLU A 196 -29.70 0.76 10.10
N ARG A 197 -29.41 0.27 8.90
CA ARG A 197 -29.80 -1.05 8.45
C ARG A 197 -28.87 -2.16 8.96
N TYR A 198 -27.55 -1.93 8.93
CA TYR A 198 -26.54 -2.88 9.39
C TYR A 198 -25.64 -2.24 10.46
N PRO A 199 -26.08 -2.25 11.73
CA PRO A 199 -25.34 -1.58 12.81
C PRO A 199 -24.02 -2.27 13.16
N ARG A 200 -23.79 -3.50 12.69
CA ARG A 200 -22.58 -4.29 12.95
C ARG A 200 -22.18 -5.10 11.74
N ARG A 201 -20.88 -5.37 11.65
CA ARG A 201 -20.28 -6.20 10.60
C ARG A 201 -20.91 -7.60 10.61
N PRO A 202 -21.52 -8.05 9.50
CA PRO A 202 -21.98 -9.41 9.37
C PRO A 202 -20.83 -10.42 9.41
N ASN A 203 -21.16 -11.68 9.68
CA ASN A 203 -20.16 -12.74 9.62
C ASN A 203 -19.94 -13.18 8.17
N TYR A 204 -18.82 -12.76 7.59
CA TYR A 204 -18.32 -13.27 6.31
C TYR A 204 -16.82 -13.54 6.40
N LYS A 205 -16.36 -14.54 5.65
CA LYS A 205 -14.94 -14.92 5.58
C LYS A 205 -14.18 -13.89 4.77
N ILE A 206 -13.08 -13.37 5.32
CA ILE A 206 -12.17 -12.47 4.61
C ILE A 206 -11.54 -13.18 3.39
N ALA A 207 -11.34 -12.46 2.30
CA ALA A 207 -10.66 -12.98 1.11
C ALA A 207 -9.19 -13.34 1.40
N SER A 208 -8.54 -14.14 0.55
CA SER A 208 -7.11 -14.48 0.73
C SER A 208 -6.24 -13.22 0.73
N GLU A 209 -5.03 -13.30 1.29
CA GLU A 209 -4.04 -12.22 1.20
C GLU A 209 -3.15 -12.32 -0.02
N ASP A 210 -2.88 -13.54 -0.49
CA ASP A 210 -1.90 -13.81 -1.55
C ASP A 210 -2.08 -12.96 -2.81
N PRO A 211 -3.29 -12.74 -3.35
CA PRO A 211 -3.45 -12.01 -4.60
C PRO A 211 -3.65 -10.49 -4.39
N LEU A 212 -3.48 -9.97 -3.18
CA LEU A 212 -3.60 -8.54 -2.89
C LEU A 212 -2.25 -7.84 -3.07
N LEU A 213 -2.22 -6.90 -4.00
CA LEU A 213 -1.06 -6.08 -4.30
C LEU A 213 -1.34 -4.61 -3.96
N LEU A 214 -0.40 -3.98 -3.24
CA LEU A 214 -0.29 -2.53 -3.21
C LEU A 214 0.38 -2.10 -4.52
N TYR A 215 -0.40 -1.54 -5.44
CA TYR A 215 0.04 -1.26 -6.80
C TYR A 215 0.69 0.11 -6.93
N ASP A 216 0.11 1.14 -6.31
CA ASP A 216 0.61 2.50 -6.42
C ASP A 216 0.30 3.33 -5.17
N ILE A 217 1.15 4.32 -4.90
CA ILE A 217 0.93 5.36 -3.90
C ILE A 217 1.26 6.70 -4.54
N GLY A 218 0.26 7.56 -4.67
CA GLY A 218 0.48 8.90 -5.20
C GLY A 218 0.81 9.92 -4.12
N TYR A 219 1.71 10.83 -4.49
CA TYR A 219 2.17 11.96 -3.67
C TYR A 219 2.00 13.25 -4.45
N GLU A 220 1.54 14.31 -3.78
CA GLU A 220 1.66 15.67 -4.30
C GLU A 220 3.02 16.22 -3.89
N LEU A 221 4.00 16.06 -4.78
CA LEU A 221 5.31 16.65 -4.57
C LEU A 221 5.23 18.12 -5.02
N GLY A 222 5.47 19.04 -4.10
CA GLY A 222 5.66 20.45 -4.43
C GLY A 222 6.74 20.63 -5.51
N ALA A 223 6.81 21.84 -6.10
CA ALA A 223 7.81 22.15 -7.11
C ALA A 223 9.20 21.65 -6.67
N PRO A 224 9.98 21.01 -7.56
CA PRO A 224 11.31 20.54 -7.20
C PRO A 224 12.07 21.70 -6.58
N CYS A 225 12.75 21.45 -5.46
CA CYS A 225 13.61 22.42 -4.82
C CYS A 225 14.53 23.00 -5.91
N ALA A 226 14.29 24.26 -6.28
CA ALA A 226 15.02 24.93 -7.34
C ALA A 226 16.48 25.07 -6.89
N GLY A 227 17.31 24.12 -7.33
CA GLY A 227 18.69 23.98 -6.86
C GLY A 227 19.40 22.72 -7.36
N LEU A 228 18.66 21.70 -7.80
CA LEU A 228 19.23 20.54 -8.49
C LEU A 228 18.85 20.62 -9.96
N GLY A 229 19.85 20.87 -10.81
CA GLY A 229 19.68 21.04 -12.25
C GLY A 229 19.02 19.82 -12.90
N HIS A 230 18.39 20.06 -14.04
CA HIS A 230 17.94 19.02 -14.96
C HIS A 230 19.05 17.98 -15.18
N TYR A 231 18.92 16.80 -14.56
CA TYR A 231 19.77 15.65 -14.84
C TYR A 231 18.89 14.52 -15.37
N GLY A 232 18.90 14.43 -16.69
CA GLY A 232 18.17 13.45 -17.49
C GLY A 232 18.61 13.60 -18.93
N LYS A 233 19.80 13.08 -19.26
CA LYS A 233 20.15 12.70 -20.63
C LYS A 233 20.83 11.33 -20.63
N SER A 234 20.01 10.29 -20.50
CA SER A 234 19.99 9.12 -21.38
C SER A 234 18.93 8.17 -20.83
N GLY A 235 17.82 8.03 -21.57
CA GLY A 235 16.58 7.39 -21.14
C GLY A 235 15.45 8.39 -21.26
N GLU A 236 14.67 8.26 -22.33
CA GLU A 236 13.57 9.16 -22.71
C GLU A 236 12.59 9.39 -21.56
N CYS A 237 12.61 10.60 -20.99
CA CYS A 237 11.48 11.11 -20.22
C CYS A 237 10.37 11.49 -21.21
N ALA A 238 9.47 10.55 -21.48
CA ALA A 238 8.18 10.88 -22.08
C ALA A 238 7.37 11.68 -21.05
N ALA A 239 7.18 12.97 -21.34
CA ALA A 239 6.28 13.83 -20.58
C ALA A 239 4.83 13.34 -20.76
N GLY A 240 4.14 13.10 -19.64
CA GLY A 240 2.74 12.71 -19.61
C GLY A 240 2.52 11.22 -19.89
N GLY A 241 2.77 10.39 -18.88
CA GLY A 241 2.42 8.97 -18.88
C GLY A 241 2.08 8.54 -17.47
N GLU A 242 0.92 7.91 -17.30
CA GLU A 242 0.59 7.15 -16.09
C GLU A 242 1.73 6.18 -15.80
N ALA A 243 2.25 6.20 -14.57
CA ALA A 243 3.25 5.23 -14.15
C ALA A 243 2.56 3.87 -13.99
N GLU A 244 2.47 3.10 -15.09
CA GLU A 244 2.18 1.68 -15.02
C GLU A 244 3.39 0.97 -14.40
N ALA A 245 3.23 0.52 -13.16
CA ALA A 245 4.13 -0.44 -12.56
C ALA A 245 3.82 -1.81 -13.20
N GLU A 246 4.58 -2.19 -14.24
CA GLU A 246 4.58 -3.55 -14.75
C GLU A 246 5.09 -4.50 -13.66
N ALA A 247 4.21 -5.35 -13.15
CA ALA A 247 4.56 -6.47 -12.31
C ALA A 247 4.99 -7.63 -13.22
N GLU A 248 6.29 -7.84 -13.38
CA GLU A 248 6.82 -9.08 -13.92
C GLU A 248 6.57 -10.21 -12.91
N ALA A 249 5.82 -11.22 -13.32
CA ALA A 249 5.63 -12.46 -12.59
C ALA A 249 6.70 -13.46 -13.04
N GLU A 250 7.53 -13.92 -12.10
CA GLU A 250 8.24 -15.21 -12.19
C GLU A 250 7.47 -16.29 -11.44
#